data_AF-A0A225WB50-F1
#
_entry.id   AF-A0A225WB50-F1
#
_cell.length_a   1.000
_cell.length_b   1.000
_cell.length_c   1.000
_cell.angle_alpha   90.00
_cell.angle_beta   90.00
_cell.angle_gamma   90.00
#
_symmetry.space_group_name_H-M   'P 1'
#
loop_
_entity.id
_entity.type
_entity.pdbx_description
1 polymer ?
#
loop_
_entity_poly.entity_id
_entity_poly.type
_entity_poly.pdbx_seq_one_letter_code
_entity_poly.pdbx_strand_id
1 'polypeptide(L)'
;MGQTHSAPPEEAMQFRRMVVATYRGDVEALQRIFHPQLRGLQISRATYLDICIQEQTQLEALTDSLEREERLNELQDEKMEFYSALEHGKLALGDTLIHIAVRLGHTEVMDFILLTDYQISPKTVARPDTAGNNVPTRWSPASTPASQVAPPLPINTPNFKGELPRDVAGDHYSLQLLLTTIDDMQEVFGSSYRDEPKVHRLVRSLQRIWPLWMFEGQQEVAALVRVLYDVRTSDPAFGGLVRVAMAVSERCRVVISRDGIRVAMSLLTNNDGDIHQARQMLVNDWTAERKAQELATIFRRWFPLFKPTERRKNREEEEARIVFFDAAMATWLQIAQDLRLFGKSAKDTDSDGGHIELLGASELKRFDAQVWQRRISPPPASIGDICVHINSLEGYLRLNHLSV
;
A
#
# COMPACT_ATOMS: atom_id res chain seq x y z
N MET A 1 0.42 24.35 -21.64
CA MET A 1 -0.75 24.05 -22.49
C MET A 1 -1.43 22.83 -21.91
N GLY A 2 -2.43 23.03 -21.05
CA GLY A 2 -3.11 21.95 -20.34
C GLY A 2 -4.02 21.20 -21.29
N GLN A 3 -3.84 19.89 -21.41
CA GLN A 3 -4.81 19.04 -22.12
C GLN A 3 -6.13 19.13 -21.35
N THR A 4 -7.10 19.83 -21.92
CA THR A 4 -8.50 19.80 -21.50
C THR A 4 -9.07 18.43 -21.81
N HIS A 5 -8.88 17.49 -20.89
CA HIS A 5 -9.62 16.23 -20.87
C HIS A 5 -11.01 16.49 -20.27
N SER A 6 -11.86 17.22 -20.98
CA SER A 6 -13.29 17.21 -20.66
C SER A 6 -13.80 15.83 -21.06
N ALA A 7 -13.97 14.95 -20.07
CA ALA A 7 -14.60 13.67 -20.29
C ALA A 7 -16.03 13.90 -20.85
N PRO A 8 -16.55 13.02 -21.73
CA PRO A 8 -17.94 13.04 -22.15
C PRO A 8 -18.90 13.18 -20.95
N PRO A 9 -20.08 13.81 -21.10
CA PRO A 9 -20.97 14.11 -19.98
C PRO A 9 -21.31 12.89 -19.10
N GLU A 10 -21.50 11.72 -19.73
CA GLU A 10 -21.76 10.46 -19.03
C GLU A 10 -20.56 9.99 -18.20
N GLU A 11 -19.35 10.07 -18.75
CA GLU A 11 -18.11 9.76 -18.04
C GLU A 11 -17.87 10.74 -16.88
N ALA A 12 -18.22 12.01 -17.07
CA ALA A 12 -18.08 13.04 -16.05
C ALA A 12 -19.06 12.81 -14.89
N MET A 13 -20.32 12.45 -15.17
CA MET A 13 -21.31 12.02 -14.16
C MET A 13 -20.83 10.78 -13.40
N GLN A 14 -20.33 9.77 -14.12
CA GLN A 14 -19.83 8.55 -13.50
C GLN A 14 -18.62 8.83 -12.61
N PHE A 15 -17.68 9.67 -13.06
CA PHE A 15 -16.55 10.10 -12.28
C PHE A 15 -16.97 10.89 -11.03
N ARG A 16 -17.97 11.78 -11.12
CA ARG A 16 -18.54 12.47 -9.95
C ARG A 16 -19.02 11.47 -8.89
N ARG A 17 -19.77 10.44 -9.29
CA ARG A 17 -20.24 9.40 -8.35
C ARG A 17 -19.07 8.65 -7.71
N MET A 18 -18.04 8.33 -8.48
CA MET A 18 -16.80 7.70 -7.96
C MET A 18 -16.08 8.62 -6.96
N VAL A 19 -16.02 9.93 -7.23
CA VAL A 19 -15.46 10.95 -6.32
C VAL A 19 -16.23 10.98 -5.01
N VAL A 20 -17.57 11.01 -5.05
CA VAL A 20 -18.40 11.02 -3.84
C VAL A 20 -18.20 9.76 -3.01
N ALA A 21 -18.21 8.57 -3.63
CA ALA A 21 -17.98 7.31 -2.92
C ALA A 21 -16.57 7.26 -2.28
N THR A 22 -15.55 7.73 -3.01
CA THR A 22 -14.17 7.83 -2.54
C THR A 22 -14.04 8.80 -1.36
N TYR A 23 -14.66 9.97 -1.47
CA TYR A 23 -14.70 11.00 -0.43
C TYR A 23 -15.39 10.50 0.85
N ARG A 24 -16.42 9.66 0.73
CA ARG A 24 -17.12 9.05 1.87
C ARG A 24 -16.43 7.80 2.44
N GLY A 25 -15.40 7.28 1.76
CA GLY A 25 -14.74 6.04 2.17
C GLY A 25 -15.57 4.78 1.91
N ASP A 26 -16.61 4.87 1.08
CA ASP A 26 -17.56 3.79 0.82
C ASP A 26 -17.04 2.89 -0.32
N VAL A 27 -16.29 1.86 0.06
CA VAL A 27 -15.71 0.88 -0.87
C VAL A 27 -16.80 0.09 -1.61
N GLU A 28 -17.93 -0.21 -0.95
CA GLU A 28 -19.00 -0.99 -1.58
C GLU A 28 -19.75 -0.18 -2.63
N ALA A 29 -20.08 1.07 -2.34
CA ALA A 29 -20.65 1.98 -3.33
C ALA A 29 -19.68 2.18 -4.49
N LEU A 30 -18.39 2.42 -4.19
CA LEU A 30 -17.36 2.59 -5.20
C LEU A 30 -17.24 1.35 -6.10
N GLN A 31 -17.25 0.14 -5.53
CA GLN A 31 -17.20 -1.12 -6.29
C GLN A 31 -18.31 -1.23 -7.35
N ARG A 32 -19.54 -0.82 -7.01
CA ARG A 32 -20.68 -0.92 -7.93
C ARG A 32 -20.61 0.05 -9.11
N ILE A 33 -19.91 1.18 -8.93
CA ILE A 33 -19.83 2.28 -9.90
C ILE A 33 -18.42 2.43 -10.50
N PHE A 34 -17.45 1.60 -10.11
CA PHE A 34 -16.07 1.80 -10.51
C PHE A 34 -15.88 1.60 -12.01
N HIS A 35 -15.36 2.61 -12.70
CA HIS A 35 -14.94 2.51 -14.11
C HIS A 35 -13.43 2.75 -14.19
N PRO A 36 -12.63 1.72 -14.54
CA PRO A 36 -11.17 1.81 -14.53
C PRO A 36 -10.61 2.92 -15.42
N GLN A 37 -11.27 3.23 -16.52
CA GLN A 37 -10.83 4.27 -17.46
C GLN A 37 -10.91 5.68 -16.84
N LEU A 38 -11.80 5.89 -15.86
CA LEU A 38 -12.08 7.20 -15.27
C LEU A 38 -11.21 7.50 -14.03
N ARG A 39 -10.49 6.51 -13.50
CA ARG A 39 -9.71 6.65 -12.25
C ARG A 39 -8.63 7.74 -12.31
N GLY A 40 -8.13 8.02 -13.51
CA GLY A 40 -7.08 9.01 -13.78
C GLY A 40 -7.61 10.41 -14.06
N LEU A 41 -8.94 10.58 -14.13
CA LEU A 41 -9.54 11.90 -14.27
C LEU A 41 -9.29 12.72 -13.00
N GLN A 42 -9.24 14.03 -13.20
CA GLN A 42 -8.95 15.01 -12.18
C GLN A 42 -10.21 15.82 -11.87
N ILE A 43 -10.43 16.14 -10.59
CA ILE A 43 -11.53 17.02 -10.19
C ILE A 43 -11.37 18.39 -10.85
N SER A 44 -12.39 18.79 -11.61
CA SER A 44 -12.47 20.11 -12.23
C SER A 44 -13.74 20.82 -11.75
N ARG A 45 -13.59 22.06 -11.30
CA ARG A 45 -14.73 22.88 -10.84
C ARG A 45 -15.74 23.11 -11.97
N ALA A 46 -15.24 23.41 -13.17
CA ALA A 46 -16.10 23.68 -14.32
C ALA A 46 -16.93 22.43 -14.67
N THR A 47 -16.28 21.28 -14.75
CA THR A 47 -16.94 20.01 -15.08
C THR A 47 -17.96 19.60 -14.02
N TYR A 48 -17.66 19.80 -12.73
CA TYR A 48 -18.61 19.51 -11.64
C TYR A 48 -19.86 20.41 -11.74
N LEU A 49 -19.67 21.71 -11.97
CA LEU A 49 -20.78 22.66 -12.13
C LEU A 49 -21.66 22.34 -13.33
N ASP A 50 -21.06 22.02 -14.47
CA ASP A 50 -21.79 21.68 -15.70
C ASP A 50 -22.68 20.43 -15.49
N ILE A 51 -22.17 19.41 -14.78
CA ILE A 51 -22.97 18.22 -14.41
C ILE A 51 -24.14 18.60 -13.52
N CYS A 52 -23.92 19.39 -12.46
CA CYS A 52 -24.99 19.79 -11.55
C CYS A 52 -26.10 20.56 -12.27
N ILE A 53 -25.75 21.44 -13.22
CA ILE A 53 -26.74 22.21 -14.00
C ILE A 53 -27.57 21.28 -14.91
N GLN A 54 -26.91 20.32 -15.57
CA GLN A 54 -27.60 19.35 -16.42
C GLN A 54 -28.56 18.47 -15.61
N GLU A 55 -28.11 17.96 -14.47
CA GLU A 55 -28.92 17.12 -13.59
C GLU A 55 -30.09 17.89 -12.98
N GLN A 56 -29.88 19.14 -12.57
CA GLN A 56 -30.97 20.02 -12.12
C GLN A 56 -32.04 20.19 -13.21
N THR A 57 -31.63 20.41 -14.46
CA THR A 57 -32.56 20.55 -15.60
C THR A 57 -33.38 19.27 -15.82
N GLN A 58 -32.77 18.09 -15.63
CA GLN A 58 -33.47 16.81 -15.75
C GLN A 58 -34.46 16.57 -14.60
N LEU A 59 -34.07 16.92 -13.37
CA LEU A 59 -34.94 16.81 -12.19
C LEU A 59 -36.14 17.76 -12.29
N GLU A 60 -35.95 18.98 -12.81
CA GLU A 60 -37.03 19.94 -13.02
C GLU A 60 -38.10 19.44 -14.01
N ALA A 61 -37.73 18.53 -14.92
CA ALA A 61 -38.64 17.89 -15.87
C ALA A 61 -39.46 16.72 -15.27
N LEU A 62 -39.19 16.29 -14.02
CA LEU A 62 -39.97 15.24 -13.35
C LEU A 62 -41.41 15.73 -13.07
N THR A 63 -42.38 14.88 -13.42
CA THR A 63 -43.82 15.18 -13.22
C THR A 63 -44.28 14.99 -11.77
N ASP A 64 -43.63 14.10 -11.01
CA ASP A 64 -43.90 13.91 -9.59
C ASP A 64 -43.26 15.04 -8.78
N SER A 65 -44.08 15.87 -8.15
CA SER A 65 -43.60 17.04 -7.41
C SER A 65 -42.81 16.67 -6.16
N LEU A 66 -43.16 15.55 -5.50
CA LEU A 66 -42.57 15.17 -4.22
C LEU A 66 -41.22 14.49 -4.45
N GLU A 67 -41.15 13.58 -5.42
CA GLU A 67 -39.87 12.99 -5.86
C GLU A 67 -38.90 14.06 -6.38
N ARG A 68 -39.41 15.02 -7.17
CA ARG A 68 -38.61 16.14 -7.67
C ARG A 68 -38.00 16.98 -6.55
N GLU A 69 -38.79 17.32 -5.53
CA GLU A 69 -38.33 18.15 -4.41
C GLU A 69 -37.27 17.41 -3.58
N GLU A 70 -37.48 16.13 -3.29
CA GLU A 70 -36.52 15.28 -2.58
C GLU A 70 -35.18 15.20 -3.31
N ARG A 71 -35.19 14.88 -4.61
CA ARG A 71 -33.97 14.77 -5.43
C ARG A 71 -33.23 16.11 -5.60
N LEU A 72 -33.97 17.22 -5.72
CA LEU A 72 -33.35 18.55 -5.80
C LEU A 72 -32.64 18.93 -4.50
N ASN A 73 -33.22 18.57 -3.35
CA ASN A 73 -32.58 18.78 -2.05
C ASN A 73 -31.30 17.95 -1.93
N GLU A 74 -31.32 16.68 -2.32
CA GLU A 74 -30.11 15.82 -2.34
C GLU A 74 -28.98 16.42 -3.20
N LEU A 75 -29.31 16.94 -4.38
CA LEU A 75 -28.35 17.57 -5.28
C LEU A 75 -27.77 18.86 -4.68
N GLN A 76 -28.60 19.66 -3.99
CA GLN A 76 -28.13 20.87 -3.29
C GLN A 76 -27.22 20.52 -2.12
N ASP A 77 -27.59 19.53 -1.31
CA ASP A 77 -26.81 19.06 -0.17
C ASP A 77 -25.43 18.56 -0.62
N GLU A 78 -25.36 17.77 -1.69
CA GLU A 78 -24.08 17.33 -2.23
C GLU A 78 -23.24 18.51 -2.75
N LYS A 79 -23.86 19.48 -3.44
CA LYS A 79 -23.14 20.66 -3.92
C LYS A 79 -22.52 21.44 -2.75
N MET A 80 -23.28 21.61 -1.67
CA MET A 80 -22.81 22.27 -0.45
C MET A 80 -21.69 21.47 0.22
N GLU A 81 -21.82 20.14 0.30
CA GLU A 81 -20.78 19.23 0.81
C GLU A 81 -19.49 19.35 0.00
N PHE A 82 -19.58 19.37 -1.33
CA PHE A 82 -18.41 19.49 -2.22
C PHE A 82 -17.67 20.82 -2.03
N TYR A 83 -18.39 21.95 -1.99
CA TYR A 83 -17.75 23.25 -1.77
C TYR A 83 -17.14 23.37 -0.38
N SER A 84 -17.85 22.89 0.64
CA SER A 84 -17.32 22.81 2.00
C SER A 84 -16.05 21.95 2.05
N ALA A 85 -16.02 20.81 1.36
CA ALA A 85 -14.84 19.95 1.31
C ALA A 85 -13.64 20.63 0.62
N LEU A 86 -13.87 21.44 -0.41
CA LEU A 86 -12.82 22.26 -1.03
C LEU A 86 -12.30 23.35 -0.10
N GLU A 87 -13.19 24.07 0.59
CA GLU A 87 -12.83 25.16 1.51
C GLU A 87 -12.04 24.65 2.73
N HIS A 88 -12.43 23.51 3.28
CA HIS A 88 -11.73 22.87 4.40
C HIS A 88 -10.49 22.07 3.97
N GLY A 89 -10.15 22.08 2.68
CA GLY A 89 -8.98 21.38 2.14
C GLY A 89 -9.06 19.85 2.18
N LYS A 90 -10.26 19.28 2.39
CA LYS A 90 -10.52 17.83 2.30
C LYS A 90 -10.53 17.33 0.86
N LEU A 91 -10.80 18.21 -0.09
CA LEU A 91 -10.63 18.01 -1.52
C LEU A 91 -9.78 19.15 -2.08
N ALA A 92 -9.04 18.89 -3.16
CA ALA A 92 -8.43 19.93 -3.97
C ALA A 92 -8.81 19.78 -5.44
N LEU A 93 -8.93 20.90 -6.14
CA LEU A 93 -9.05 20.87 -7.60
C LEU A 93 -7.82 20.17 -8.17
N GLY A 94 -8.06 19.27 -9.12
CA GLY A 94 -7.03 18.47 -9.76
C GLY A 94 -6.79 17.12 -9.09
N ASP A 95 -7.35 16.89 -7.89
CA ASP A 95 -7.23 15.60 -7.23
C ASP A 95 -7.86 14.50 -8.11
N THR A 96 -7.14 13.38 -8.24
CA THR A 96 -7.68 12.12 -8.76
C THR A 96 -8.29 11.31 -7.61
N LEU A 97 -8.96 10.18 -7.89
CA LEU A 97 -9.49 9.31 -6.83
C LEU A 97 -8.42 8.87 -5.82
N ILE A 98 -7.19 8.66 -6.30
CA ILE A 98 -6.05 8.30 -5.46
C ILE A 98 -5.68 9.46 -4.52
N HIS A 99 -5.64 10.71 -5.00
CA HIS A 99 -5.34 11.87 -4.15
C HIS A 99 -6.36 12.01 -3.03
N ILE A 100 -7.66 11.85 -3.35
CA ILE A 100 -8.75 11.92 -2.38
C ILE A 100 -8.60 10.83 -1.32
N ALA A 101 -8.43 9.58 -1.75
CA ALA A 101 -8.28 8.45 -0.84
C ALA A 101 -7.08 8.62 0.09
N VAL A 102 -5.97 9.15 -0.45
CA VAL A 102 -4.76 9.39 0.32
C VAL A 102 -4.93 10.54 1.32
N ARG A 103 -5.47 11.67 0.87
CA ARG A 103 -5.72 12.88 1.67
C ARG A 103 -6.64 12.61 2.86
N LEU A 104 -7.60 11.70 2.69
CA LEU A 104 -8.57 11.33 3.72
C LEU A 104 -8.16 10.08 4.53
N GLY A 105 -7.03 9.45 4.21
CA GLY A 105 -6.58 8.25 4.92
C GLY A 105 -7.40 6.98 4.63
N HIS A 106 -8.14 6.93 3.52
CA HIS A 106 -9.02 5.82 3.16
C HIS A 106 -8.23 4.64 2.55
N THR A 107 -7.52 3.89 3.39
CA THR A 107 -6.66 2.76 2.97
C THR A 107 -7.40 1.69 2.19
N GLU A 108 -8.65 1.39 2.55
CA GLU A 108 -9.43 0.35 1.88
C GLU A 108 -9.87 0.75 0.46
N VAL A 109 -10.17 2.04 0.26
CA VAL A 109 -10.47 2.60 -1.05
C VAL A 109 -9.21 2.62 -1.93
N MET A 110 -8.07 3.04 -1.36
CA MET A 110 -6.79 3.01 -2.06
C MET A 110 -6.44 1.58 -2.52
N ASP A 111 -6.55 0.61 -1.61
CA ASP A 111 -6.38 -0.80 -1.92
C ASP A 111 -7.32 -1.23 -3.05
N PHE A 112 -8.62 -0.91 -2.96
CA PHE A 112 -9.58 -1.27 -3.99
C PHE A 112 -9.17 -0.71 -5.38
N ILE A 113 -8.77 0.57 -5.45
CA ILE A 113 -8.37 1.21 -6.71
C ILE A 113 -7.12 0.54 -7.31
N LEU A 114 -6.16 0.12 -6.47
CA LEU A 114 -4.92 -0.55 -6.91
C LEU A 114 -5.12 -2.04 -7.24
N LEU A 115 -6.05 -2.71 -6.57
CA LEU A 115 -6.32 -4.14 -6.70
C LEU A 115 -7.33 -4.47 -7.80
N THR A 116 -8.04 -3.48 -8.33
CA THR A 116 -9.05 -3.70 -9.36
C THR A 116 -8.40 -3.72 -10.73
N ASP A 117 -8.54 -4.85 -11.42
CA ASP A 117 -7.94 -5.10 -12.73
C ASP A 117 -8.24 -3.98 -13.75
N TYR A 118 -7.22 -3.67 -14.57
CA TYR A 118 -7.41 -2.97 -15.83
C TYR A 118 -8.00 -3.93 -16.86
N GLN A 119 -9.29 -4.24 -16.74
CA GLN A 119 -9.97 -5.00 -17.78
C GLN A 119 -10.23 -4.08 -18.98
N ILE A 120 -9.49 -4.28 -20.06
CA ILE A 120 -9.94 -3.82 -21.39
C ILE A 120 -10.88 -4.90 -21.94
N SER A 121 -12.17 -4.59 -21.83
CA SER A 121 -13.35 -4.96 -22.62
C SER A 121 -13.50 -6.42 -23.16
N PRO A 122 -14.67 -7.06 -22.99
CA PRO A 122 -15.00 -8.25 -23.75
C PRO A 122 -15.08 -7.88 -25.24
N LYS A 123 -14.10 -8.33 -26.02
CA LYS A 123 -14.25 -8.36 -27.48
C LYS A 123 -15.54 -9.12 -27.78
N THR A 124 -16.46 -8.41 -28.41
CA THR A 124 -17.63 -8.94 -29.10
C THR A 124 -17.26 -10.25 -29.76
N VAL A 125 -17.91 -11.33 -29.33
CA VAL A 125 -17.77 -12.66 -29.94
C VAL A 125 -18.36 -12.55 -31.35
N ALA A 126 -17.51 -12.20 -32.32
CA ALA A 126 -17.80 -12.45 -33.72
C ALA A 126 -17.70 -13.97 -33.93
N ARG A 127 -18.84 -14.61 -34.15
CA ARG A 127 -18.96 -15.99 -34.63
C ARG A 127 -18.04 -16.21 -35.84
N PRO A 128 -17.27 -17.30 -35.92
CA PRO A 128 -16.68 -17.74 -37.16
C PRO A 128 -17.56 -18.81 -37.79
N ASP A 129 -18.28 -18.44 -38.87
CA ASP A 129 -18.78 -19.42 -39.82
C ASP A 129 -17.63 -19.82 -40.77
N THR A 130 -17.31 -21.12 -40.73
CA THR A 130 -16.94 -22.04 -41.82
C THR A 130 -15.84 -21.70 -42.85
N ALA A 131 -14.73 -22.45 -42.71
CA ALA A 131 -13.92 -23.17 -43.72
C ALA A 131 -13.19 -22.45 -44.90
N GLY A 132 -11.89 -22.78 -45.04
CA GLY A 132 -11.14 -22.65 -46.29
C GLY A 132 -9.61 -22.76 -46.13
N ASN A 133 -9.04 -23.92 -46.48
CA ASN A 133 -7.61 -24.27 -46.42
C ASN A 133 -6.67 -23.41 -47.30
N ASN A 134 -5.43 -23.20 -46.84
CA ASN A 134 -4.14 -23.52 -47.51
C ASN A 134 -2.99 -22.58 -47.08
N VAL A 135 -1.81 -23.17 -46.90
CA VAL A 135 -0.48 -22.58 -46.56
C VAL A 135 0.50 -23.14 -47.62
N PRO A 136 1.74 -22.64 -47.90
CA PRO A 136 2.52 -21.47 -47.39
C PRO A 136 3.19 -20.58 -48.47
N THR A 137 3.83 -19.46 -48.06
CA THR A 137 5.31 -19.20 -48.09
C THR A 137 5.71 -17.73 -48.42
N ARG A 138 6.58 -17.17 -47.56
CA ARG A 138 7.72 -16.24 -47.79
C ARG A 138 7.59 -14.69 -47.78
N TRP A 139 8.07 -14.13 -46.66
CA TRP A 139 9.04 -13.03 -46.43
C TRP A 139 8.77 -11.54 -46.78
N SER A 140 8.77 -10.76 -45.67
CA SER A 140 9.30 -9.38 -45.43
C SER A 140 8.41 -8.17 -45.76
N PRO A 141 8.64 -6.99 -45.14
CA PRO A 141 8.68 -6.71 -43.70
C PRO A 141 7.81 -5.48 -43.29
N ALA A 142 7.65 -5.28 -41.98
CA ALA A 142 7.36 -4.02 -41.29
C ALA A 142 6.14 -3.16 -41.72
N SER A 143 5.00 -3.41 -41.09
CA SER A 143 4.16 -2.33 -40.55
C SER A 143 3.42 -2.87 -39.32
N THR A 144 4.04 -2.73 -38.16
CA THR A 144 3.37 -2.94 -36.88
C THR A 144 2.29 -1.86 -36.76
N PRO A 145 0.99 -2.18 -36.69
CA PRO A 145 0.04 -1.19 -36.23
C PRO A 145 0.40 -0.91 -34.76
N ALA A 146 0.57 0.37 -34.43
CA ALA A 146 0.81 0.82 -33.08
C ALA A 146 -0.16 0.10 -32.13
N SER A 147 0.38 -0.81 -31.33
CA SER A 147 -0.32 -1.32 -30.18
C SER A 147 -0.57 -0.10 -29.31
N GLN A 148 -1.80 0.44 -29.34
CA GLN A 148 -2.25 1.42 -28.37
C GLN A 148 -2.29 0.69 -27.03
N VAL A 149 -1.11 0.60 -26.41
CA VAL A 149 -0.93 0.25 -25.01
C VAL A 149 -1.61 1.38 -24.26
N ALA A 150 -2.79 1.09 -23.69
CA ALA A 150 -3.44 2.02 -22.79
C ALA A 150 -2.44 2.41 -21.69
N PRO A 151 -2.31 3.70 -21.36
CA PRO A 151 -1.32 4.11 -20.40
C PRO A 151 -1.59 3.46 -19.03
N PRO A 152 -0.52 3.20 -18.27
CA PRO A 152 -0.55 2.67 -16.90
C PRO A 152 -1.52 3.40 -15.98
N LEU A 153 -1.81 2.84 -14.81
CA LEU A 153 -2.31 3.61 -13.66
C LEU A 153 -1.52 4.94 -13.57
N PRO A 154 -2.16 6.11 -13.67
CA PRO A 154 -1.49 7.38 -13.46
C PRO A 154 -1.31 7.62 -11.94
N ILE A 155 -0.63 6.70 -11.23
CA ILE A 155 -0.31 6.85 -9.80
C ILE A 155 0.62 8.06 -9.59
N ASN A 156 1.38 8.42 -10.63
CA ASN A 156 2.28 9.56 -10.64
C ASN A 156 1.75 10.74 -11.47
N THR A 157 0.42 10.84 -11.63
CA THR A 157 -0.16 12.06 -12.19
C THR A 157 -0.27 13.09 -11.08
N PRO A 158 0.42 14.23 -11.17
CA PRO A 158 0.26 15.29 -10.20
C PRO A 158 -1.13 15.92 -10.33
N ASN A 159 -1.72 16.36 -9.22
CA ASN A 159 -2.90 17.21 -9.25
C ASN A 159 -2.58 18.60 -9.86
N PHE A 160 -3.58 19.49 -9.94
CA PHE A 160 -3.37 20.85 -10.49
C PHE A 160 -2.38 21.69 -9.68
N LYS A 161 -2.07 21.30 -8.44
CA LYS A 161 -1.04 21.96 -7.62
C LYS A 161 0.37 21.41 -7.89
N GLY A 162 0.52 20.38 -8.72
CA GLY A 162 1.79 19.71 -8.95
C GLY A 162 2.13 18.65 -7.89
N GLU A 163 1.23 18.39 -6.94
CA GLU A 163 1.44 17.41 -5.87
C GLU A 163 1.17 16.00 -6.38
N LEU A 164 2.05 15.05 -6.09
CA LEU A 164 1.81 13.63 -6.32
C LEU A 164 1.06 13.02 -5.13
N PRO A 165 0.40 11.85 -5.28
CA PRO A 165 -0.24 11.18 -4.16
C PRO A 165 0.66 10.96 -2.94
N ARG A 166 1.95 10.67 -3.16
CA ARG A 166 2.93 10.53 -2.08
C ARG A 166 3.20 11.83 -1.32
N ASP A 167 3.09 12.97 -1.99
CA ASP A 167 3.27 14.29 -1.39
C ASP A 167 2.02 14.67 -0.58
N VAL A 168 0.84 14.20 -1.02
CA VAL A 168 -0.45 14.40 -0.33
C VAL A 168 -0.62 13.47 0.88
N ALA A 169 0.14 12.37 0.96
CA ALA A 169 0.00 11.38 2.02
C ALA A 169 0.22 11.92 3.45
N GLY A 170 0.89 13.07 3.61
CA GLY A 170 1.04 13.73 4.91
C GLY A 170 1.56 12.76 5.97
N ASP A 171 0.85 12.63 7.10
CA ASP A 171 1.23 11.73 8.21
C ASP A 171 0.65 10.30 8.11
N HIS A 172 0.03 9.94 6.97
CA HIS A 172 -0.53 8.60 6.77
C HIS A 172 0.56 7.57 6.45
N TYR A 173 1.30 7.14 7.47
CA TYR A 173 2.45 6.22 7.36
C TYR A 173 2.17 4.92 6.59
N SER A 174 1.00 4.31 6.81
CA SER A 174 0.59 3.09 6.09
C SER A 174 0.39 3.34 4.60
N LEU A 175 -0.20 4.49 4.22
CA LEU A 175 -0.37 4.89 2.83
C LEU A 175 0.96 5.26 2.18
N GLN A 176 1.87 5.93 2.89
CA GLN A 176 3.23 6.19 2.38
C GLN A 176 3.96 4.87 2.06
N LEU A 177 3.88 3.88 2.96
CA LEU A 177 4.50 2.57 2.74
C LEU A 177 3.85 1.81 1.57
N LEU A 178 2.54 1.95 1.39
CA LEU A 178 1.82 1.37 0.24
C LEU A 178 2.25 2.04 -1.08
N LEU A 179 2.29 3.37 -1.12
CA LEU A 179 2.65 4.14 -2.31
C LEU A 179 4.11 3.87 -2.74
N THR A 180 5.06 3.80 -1.81
CA THR A 180 6.45 3.43 -2.12
C THR A 180 6.59 2.01 -2.70
N THR A 181 5.66 1.12 -2.37
CA THR A 181 5.66 -0.24 -2.94
C THR A 181 5.19 -0.25 -4.39
N ILE A 182 4.30 0.67 -4.76
CA ILE A 182 3.89 0.84 -6.16
C ILE A 182 5.09 1.29 -6.99
N ASP A 183 5.90 2.22 -6.47
CA ASP A 183 7.10 2.70 -7.16
C ASP A 183 8.09 1.54 -7.41
N ASP A 184 8.34 0.65 -6.43
CA ASP A 184 9.16 -0.55 -6.64
C ASP A 184 8.60 -1.45 -7.74
N MET A 185 7.28 -1.64 -7.77
CA MET A 185 6.64 -2.48 -8.78
C MET A 185 6.86 -1.91 -10.17
N GLN A 186 6.71 -0.59 -10.32
CA GLN A 186 6.98 0.11 -11.57
C GLN A 186 8.46 0.04 -11.95
N GLU A 187 9.37 0.13 -10.99
CA GLU A 187 10.81 0.00 -11.24
C GLU A 187 11.17 -1.43 -11.72
N VAL A 188 10.62 -2.45 -11.06
CA VAL A 188 10.97 -3.86 -11.32
C VAL A 188 10.29 -4.42 -12.57
N PHE A 189 9.03 -4.09 -12.80
CA PHE A 189 8.21 -4.66 -13.87
C PHE A 189 7.86 -3.68 -14.99
N GLY A 190 8.20 -2.40 -14.82
CA GLY A 190 7.75 -1.35 -15.72
C GLY A 190 6.26 -1.03 -15.51
N SER A 191 5.79 -0.05 -16.28
CA SER A 191 4.46 0.53 -16.09
C SER A 191 3.34 -0.23 -16.82
N SER A 192 3.67 -1.18 -17.71
CA SER A 192 2.70 -1.93 -18.52
C SER A 192 2.41 -3.34 -17.99
N TYR A 193 2.71 -3.61 -16.72
CA TYR A 193 2.65 -4.95 -16.16
C TYR A 193 1.21 -5.45 -15.98
N ARG A 194 0.87 -6.58 -16.60
CA ARG A 194 -0.52 -7.12 -16.65
C ARG A 194 -1.00 -7.74 -15.34
N ASP A 195 -0.09 -8.12 -14.44
CA ASP A 195 -0.46 -8.76 -13.16
C ASP A 195 -0.30 -7.83 -11.94
N GLU A 196 -0.27 -6.51 -12.14
CA GLU A 196 -0.19 -5.48 -11.09
C GLU A 196 -1.17 -5.74 -9.91
N PRO A 197 -2.45 -6.08 -10.16
CA PRO A 197 -3.40 -6.45 -9.11
C PRO A 197 -3.01 -7.67 -8.27
N LYS A 198 -2.31 -8.65 -8.85
CA LYS A 198 -1.83 -9.82 -8.11
C LYS A 198 -0.66 -9.43 -7.21
N VAL A 199 0.20 -8.49 -7.63
CA VAL A 199 1.32 -8.04 -6.81
C VAL A 199 0.83 -7.13 -5.69
N HIS A 200 -0.16 -6.27 -5.93
CA HIS A 200 -0.82 -5.55 -4.83
C HIS A 200 -1.52 -6.52 -3.86
N ARG A 201 -2.13 -7.60 -4.35
CA ARG A 201 -2.66 -8.67 -3.48
C ARG A 201 -1.56 -9.36 -2.68
N LEU A 202 -0.41 -9.61 -3.30
CA LEU A 202 0.77 -10.17 -2.64
C LEU A 202 1.23 -9.21 -1.55
N VAL A 203 1.50 -7.95 -1.86
CA VAL A 203 1.92 -6.90 -0.91
C VAL A 203 0.91 -6.77 0.22
N ARG A 204 -0.40 -6.73 -0.07
CA ARG A 204 -1.44 -6.67 0.96
C ARG A 204 -1.46 -7.92 1.83
N SER A 205 -1.34 -9.10 1.22
CA SER A 205 -1.25 -10.37 1.95
C SER A 205 0.00 -10.38 2.81
N LEU A 206 1.12 -9.89 2.30
CA LEU A 206 2.40 -9.77 2.97
C LEU A 206 2.40 -8.72 4.10
N GLN A 207 1.62 -7.63 3.98
CA GLN A 207 1.41 -6.64 5.03
C GLN A 207 0.42 -7.13 6.10
N ARG A 208 -0.52 -8.01 5.73
CA ARG A 208 -1.47 -8.65 6.64
C ARG A 208 -0.88 -9.86 7.36
N ILE A 209 -0.08 -10.64 6.64
CA ILE A 209 0.57 -11.85 7.10
C ILE A 209 1.83 -11.39 7.79
N TRP A 210 1.72 -11.40 9.12
CA TRP A 210 2.84 -11.72 10.00
C TRP A 210 3.69 -12.80 9.30
N PRO A 211 4.88 -12.53 8.74
CA PRO A 211 5.86 -11.51 9.10
C PRO A 211 6.88 -11.11 7.97
N LEU A 212 6.54 -10.22 7.03
CA LEU A 212 7.54 -9.83 6.01
C LEU A 212 8.86 -9.30 6.58
N TRP A 213 8.80 -8.63 7.72
CA TRP A 213 9.93 -8.08 8.43
C TRP A 213 10.76 -9.15 9.18
N MET A 214 10.33 -10.41 9.23
CA MET A 214 11.05 -11.49 9.95
C MET A 214 11.75 -12.51 9.05
N PHE A 215 11.60 -12.45 7.73
CA PHE A 215 12.27 -13.38 6.82
C PHE A 215 13.67 -12.88 6.44
N GLU A 216 14.67 -13.77 6.37
CA GLU A 216 15.99 -13.51 5.83
C GLU A 216 16.09 -14.19 4.50
N GLY A 217 16.36 -13.35 3.52
CA GLY A 217 16.97 -13.81 2.33
C GLY A 217 15.99 -14.42 1.35
N GLN A 218 16.57 -14.68 0.21
CA GLN A 218 15.83 -14.93 -1.00
C GLN A 218 15.03 -16.24 -0.95
N GLN A 219 15.48 -17.23 -0.18
CA GLN A 219 14.85 -18.55 -0.13
C GLN A 219 13.50 -18.54 0.60
N GLU A 220 13.41 -17.88 1.76
CA GLU A 220 12.17 -17.77 2.51
C GLU A 220 11.13 -16.91 1.76
N VAL A 221 11.58 -15.79 1.19
CA VAL A 221 10.74 -14.92 0.36
C VAL A 221 10.28 -15.63 -0.91
N ALA A 222 11.16 -16.41 -1.55
CA ALA A 222 10.80 -17.25 -2.70
C ALA A 222 9.69 -18.24 -2.34
N ALA A 223 9.80 -18.94 -1.21
CA ALA A 223 8.76 -19.87 -0.78
C ALA A 223 7.41 -19.17 -0.56
N LEU A 224 7.40 -18.02 0.11
CA LEU A 224 6.17 -17.25 0.33
C LEU A 224 5.54 -16.74 -0.96
N VAL A 225 6.36 -16.23 -1.88
CA VAL A 225 5.88 -15.78 -3.19
C VAL A 225 5.22 -16.96 -3.92
N ARG A 226 5.80 -18.16 -3.87
CA ARG A 226 5.18 -19.35 -4.50
C ARG A 226 3.81 -19.65 -3.91
N VAL A 227 3.64 -19.57 -2.59
CA VAL A 227 2.35 -19.85 -1.93
C VAL A 227 1.32 -18.77 -2.17
N LEU A 228 1.70 -17.52 -1.92
CA LEU A 228 0.77 -16.39 -1.92
C LEU A 228 0.41 -15.96 -3.32
N TYR A 229 1.28 -16.21 -4.29
CA TYR A 229 1.11 -15.81 -5.67
C TYR A 229 0.83 -16.98 -6.63
N ASP A 230 0.88 -18.24 -6.14
CA ASP A 230 0.64 -19.45 -6.93
C ASP A 230 1.47 -19.46 -8.23
N VAL A 231 2.80 -19.29 -8.11
CA VAL A 231 3.70 -19.14 -9.27
C VAL A 231 4.91 -20.05 -9.23
N ARG A 232 5.30 -20.54 -10.42
CA ARG A 232 6.48 -21.38 -10.63
C ARG A 232 7.76 -20.56 -10.53
N THR A 233 8.84 -21.22 -10.11
CA THR A 233 10.20 -20.64 -10.26
C THR A 233 10.60 -20.40 -11.71
N SER A 234 10.01 -21.13 -12.66
CA SER A 234 10.22 -20.94 -14.11
C SER A 234 9.40 -19.79 -14.70
N ASP A 235 8.50 -19.20 -13.92
CA ASP A 235 7.73 -18.04 -14.39
C ASP A 235 8.65 -16.82 -14.56
N PRO A 236 8.63 -16.13 -15.71
CA PRO A 236 9.42 -14.94 -15.95
C PRO A 236 9.23 -13.83 -14.90
N ALA A 237 8.05 -13.73 -14.29
CA ALA A 237 7.75 -12.74 -13.26
C ALA A 237 8.30 -13.10 -11.88
N PHE A 238 8.59 -14.39 -11.61
CA PHE A 238 8.95 -14.88 -10.28
C PHE A 238 10.13 -14.12 -9.66
N GLY A 239 11.21 -13.94 -10.42
CA GLY A 239 12.38 -13.19 -9.94
C GLY A 239 12.08 -11.73 -9.62
N GLY A 240 11.16 -11.10 -10.36
CA GLY A 240 10.68 -9.75 -10.05
C GLY A 240 9.84 -9.71 -8.76
N LEU A 241 8.96 -10.70 -8.56
CA LEU A 241 8.08 -10.75 -7.40
C LEU A 241 8.89 -10.93 -6.11
N VAL A 242 9.90 -11.79 -6.15
CA VAL A 242 10.83 -11.98 -5.04
C VAL A 242 11.60 -10.68 -4.74
N ARG A 243 12.03 -9.94 -5.77
CA ARG A 243 12.70 -8.64 -5.58
C ARG A 243 11.79 -7.61 -4.93
N VAL A 244 10.55 -7.47 -5.38
CA VAL A 244 9.56 -6.56 -4.78
C VAL A 244 9.28 -6.96 -3.32
N ALA A 245 9.02 -8.24 -3.06
CA ALA A 245 8.76 -8.72 -1.71
C ALA A 245 9.96 -8.47 -0.76
N MET A 246 11.19 -8.69 -1.22
CA MET A 246 12.41 -8.35 -0.48
C MET A 246 12.54 -6.85 -0.19
N ALA A 247 12.23 -5.98 -1.17
CA ALA A 247 12.28 -4.54 -1.00
C ALA A 247 11.24 -4.04 0.02
N VAL A 248 10.02 -4.58 -0.05
CA VAL A 248 8.96 -4.30 0.93
C VAL A 248 9.36 -4.78 2.33
N SER A 249 9.91 -6.00 2.46
CA SER A 249 10.45 -6.51 3.73
C SER A 249 11.47 -5.57 4.34
N GLU A 250 12.43 -5.11 3.55
CA GLU A 250 13.48 -4.20 4.01
C GLU A 250 12.90 -2.90 4.54
N ARG A 251 11.99 -2.26 3.79
CA ARG A 251 11.37 -1.01 4.24
C ARG A 251 10.59 -1.20 5.52
N CYS A 252 9.83 -2.29 5.64
CA CYS A 252 9.13 -2.63 6.88
C CYS A 252 10.12 -2.70 8.07
N ARG A 253 11.27 -3.36 7.90
CA ARG A 253 12.30 -3.45 8.95
C ARG A 253 12.87 -2.09 9.33
N VAL A 254 13.14 -1.24 8.34
CA VAL A 254 13.65 0.14 8.57
C VAL A 254 12.65 0.96 9.37
N VAL A 255 11.36 0.97 8.98
CA VAL A 255 10.36 1.80 9.66
C VAL A 255 10.06 1.32 11.08
N ILE A 256 10.00 -0.01 11.29
CA ILE A 256 9.84 -0.60 12.62
C ILE A 256 11.05 -0.27 13.50
N SER A 257 12.27 -0.40 12.97
CA SER A 257 13.50 -0.11 13.71
C SER A 257 13.59 1.36 14.09
N ARG A 258 13.17 2.28 13.21
CA ARG A 258 13.10 3.72 13.53
C ARG A 258 12.17 4.00 14.71
N ASP A 259 10.99 3.41 14.72
CA ASP A 259 10.05 3.56 15.83
C ASP A 259 10.57 2.91 17.12
N GLY A 260 11.18 1.72 17.01
CA GLY A 260 11.86 1.06 18.13
C GLY A 260 13.00 1.89 18.74
N ILE A 261 13.81 2.53 17.89
CA ILE A 261 14.89 3.44 18.34
C ILE A 261 14.31 4.67 19.04
N ARG A 262 13.16 5.21 18.61
CA ARG A 262 12.52 6.33 19.34
C ARG A 262 12.07 5.91 20.74
N VAL A 263 11.54 4.69 20.89
CA VAL A 263 11.20 4.13 22.21
C VAL A 263 12.49 3.97 23.05
N ALA A 264 13.55 3.42 22.47
CA ALA A 264 14.85 3.25 23.13
C ALA A 264 15.47 4.60 23.57
N MET A 265 15.39 5.64 22.74
CA MET A 265 15.85 7.00 23.07
C MET A 265 15.06 7.60 24.24
N SER A 266 13.75 7.39 24.27
CA SER A 266 12.90 7.82 25.39
C SER A 266 13.29 7.08 26.67
N LEU A 267 13.55 5.77 26.57
CA LEU A 267 14.04 4.95 27.68
C LEU A 267 15.37 5.45 28.24
N LEU A 268 16.34 5.75 27.38
CA LEU A 268 17.63 6.29 27.78
C LEU A 268 17.49 7.67 28.42
N THR A 269 16.61 8.52 27.89
CA THR A 269 16.42 9.88 28.43
C THR A 269 15.83 9.83 29.83
N ASN A 270 14.89 8.91 30.08
CA ASN A 270 14.29 8.69 31.41
C ASN A 270 15.26 8.08 32.44
N ASN A 271 16.40 7.55 31.99
CA ASN A 271 17.44 6.94 32.83
C ASN A 271 18.77 7.71 32.71
N ASP A 272 18.71 9.04 32.56
CA ASP A 272 19.85 9.97 32.44
C ASP A 272 20.85 9.71 31.29
N GLY A 273 20.61 8.70 30.46
CA GLY A 273 21.51 8.23 29.41
C GLY A 273 22.34 7.01 29.76
N ASP A 274 22.10 6.41 30.91
CA ASP A 274 22.75 5.17 31.29
C ASP A 274 22.05 3.98 30.63
N ILE A 275 22.74 3.34 29.68
CA ILE A 275 22.26 2.14 29.00
C ILE A 275 22.09 0.96 29.97
N HIS A 276 22.89 0.87 31.03
CA HIS A 276 22.80 -0.22 31.99
C HIS A 276 21.54 -0.09 32.84
N GLN A 277 21.21 1.11 33.30
CA GLN A 277 19.96 1.39 34.00
C GLN A 277 18.74 1.19 33.09
N ALA A 278 18.80 1.69 31.86
CA ALA A 278 17.73 1.49 30.89
C ALA A 278 17.47 0.00 30.59
N ARG A 279 18.54 -0.81 30.49
CA ARG A 279 18.43 -2.29 30.34
C ARG A 279 17.88 -2.95 31.59
N GLN A 280 18.29 -2.52 32.78
CA GLN A 280 17.74 -3.06 34.04
C GLN A 280 16.24 -2.75 34.18
N MET A 281 15.82 -1.52 33.85
CA MET A 281 14.41 -1.13 33.85
C MET A 281 13.58 -1.96 32.85
N LEU A 282 14.14 -2.27 31.67
CA LEU A 282 13.48 -3.13 30.68
C LEU A 282 13.29 -4.58 31.19
N VAL A 283 14.24 -5.11 31.95
CA VAL A 283 14.18 -6.49 32.44
C VAL A 283 13.34 -6.60 33.71
N ASN A 284 13.49 -5.65 34.64
CA ASN A 284 12.94 -5.74 35.98
C ASN A 284 11.57 -5.06 36.12
N ASP A 285 11.33 -3.94 35.42
CA ASP A 285 10.17 -3.09 35.67
C ASP A 285 9.12 -3.17 34.54
N TRP A 286 9.52 -3.54 33.33
CA TRP A 286 8.58 -3.68 32.21
C TRP A 286 7.90 -5.04 32.21
N THR A 287 6.58 -5.03 32.43
CA THR A 287 5.75 -6.24 32.32
C THR A 287 5.69 -6.75 30.88
N ALA A 288 5.41 -8.05 30.73
CA ALA A 288 5.12 -8.69 29.44
C ALA A 288 4.02 -7.94 28.67
N GLU A 289 2.95 -7.53 29.37
CA GLU A 289 1.83 -6.76 28.80
C GLU A 289 2.29 -5.41 28.26
N ARG A 290 3.15 -4.69 28.99
CA ARG A 290 3.70 -3.41 28.54
C ARG A 290 4.54 -3.59 27.28
N LYS A 291 5.42 -4.60 27.24
CA LYS A 291 6.25 -4.92 26.07
C LYS A 291 5.39 -5.26 24.85
N ALA A 292 4.37 -6.08 25.04
CA ALA A 292 3.41 -6.44 23.99
C ALA A 292 2.64 -5.21 23.48
N GLN A 293 2.23 -4.32 24.38
CA GLN A 293 1.50 -3.10 24.03
C GLN A 293 2.38 -2.11 23.24
N GLU A 294 3.63 -1.91 23.64
CA GLU A 294 4.58 -1.05 22.92
C GLU A 294 4.85 -1.61 21.51
N LEU A 295 5.10 -2.91 21.42
CA LEU A 295 5.28 -3.59 20.14
C LEU A 295 4.04 -3.46 19.26
N ALA A 296 2.84 -3.68 19.81
CA ALA A 296 1.58 -3.52 19.09
C ALA A 296 1.35 -2.07 18.64
N THR A 297 1.79 -1.09 19.41
CA THR A 297 1.70 0.34 19.06
C THR A 297 2.58 0.67 17.86
N ILE A 298 3.84 0.19 17.87
CA ILE A 298 4.75 0.31 16.71
C ILE A 298 4.11 -0.32 15.47
N PHE A 299 3.59 -1.55 15.59
CA PHE A 299 3.00 -2.25 14.45
C PHE A 299 1.71 -1.60 13.94
N ARG A 300 0.79 -1.20 14.81
CA ARG A 300 -0.48 -0.58 14.40
C ARG A 300 -0.29 0.71 13.60
N ARG A 301 0.77 1.48 13.89
CA ARG A 301 1.09 2.70 13.16
C ARG A 301 1.35 2.46 11.68
N TRP A 302 2.08 1.38 11.36
CA TRP A 302 2.48 1.05 9.99
C TRP A 302 1.55 0.03 9.32
N PHE A 303 0.88 -0.80 10.12
CA PHE A 303 0.01 -1.87 9.68
C PHE A 303 -1.33 -1.78 10.44
N PRO A 304 -2.28 -0.93 9.97
CA PRO A 304 -3.56 -0.71 10.67
C PRO A 304 -4.40 -1.99 10.83
N LEU A 305 -4.23 -2.94 9.91
CA LEU A 305 -4.88 -4.25 9.95
C LEU A 305 -4.22 -5.23 10.92
N PHE A 306 -3.12 -4.84 11.57
CA PHE A 306 -2.50 -5.62 12.62
C PHE A 306 -3.45 -5.73 13.82
N LYS A 307 -4.04 -6.91 13.98
CA LYS A 307 -4.81 -7.26 15.16
C LYS A 307 -3.84 -7.86 16.18
N PRO A 308 -3.63 -7.25 17.36
CA PRO A 308 -3.06 -8.02 18.46
C PRO A 308 -3.96 -9.24 18.67
N THR A 309 -3.35 -10.40 18.85
CA THR A 309 -4.01 -11.70 18.76
C THR A 309 -5.00 -11.92 19.91
N GLU A 310 -6.15 -11.23 19.92
CA GLU A 310 -7.17 -11.40 20.96
C GLU A 310 -7.94 -12.72 20.80
N ARG A 311 -7.90 -13.35 19.62
CA ARG A 311 -8.74 -14.52 19.28
C ARG A 311 -8.07 -15.89 19.40
N ARG A 312 -6.75 -15.96 19.59
CA ARG A 312 -6.05 -17.21 19.92
C ARG A 312 -5.04 -16.89 21.02
N LYS A 313 -5.32 -17.34 22.25
CA LYS A 313 -4.35 -17.39 23.36
C LYS A 313 -3.23 -18.38 23.02
N ASN A 314 -2.44 -18.08 22.01
CA ASN A 314 -1.27 -18.87 21.66
C ASN A 314 -0.12 -18.32 22.48
N ARG A 315 -0.01 -18.82 23.72
CA ARG A 315 0.98 -18.37 24.71
C ARG A 315 2.41 -18.37 24.15
N GLU A 316 2.73 -19.34 23.28
CA GLU A 316 4.02 -19.45 22.61
C GLU A 316 4.30 -18.27 21.65
N GLU A 317 3.28 -17.77 20.94
CA GLU A 317 3.41 -16.64 20.02
C GLU A 317 3.64 -15.32 20.78
N GLU A 318 2.97 -15.17 21.92
CA GLU A 318 3.14 -14.02 22.82
C GLU A 318 4.51 -14.04 23.50
N GLU A 319 4.95 -15.19 24.01
CA GLU A 319 6.30 -15.37 24.58
C GLU A 319 7.38 -15.08 23.54
N ALA A 320 7.25 -15.58 22.31
CA ALA A 320 8.19 -15.29 21.24
C ALA A 320 8.27 -13.79 20.92
N ARG A 321 7.14 -13.08 20.92
CA ARG A 321 7.08 -11.63 20.70
C ARG A 321 7.84 -10.83 21.74
N ILE A 322 7.70 -11.24 23.00
CA ILE A 322 8.40 -10.60 24.11
C ILE A 322 9.91 -10.86 24.00
N VAL A 323 10.32 -12.09 23.68
CA VAL A 323 11.75 -12.45 23.49
C VAL A 323 12.38 -11.63 22.36
N PHE A 324 11.68 -11.46 21.24
CA PHE A 324 12.14 -10.58 20.18
C PHE A 324 12.17 -9.12 20.60
N PHE A 325 11.13 -8.63 21.29
CA PHE A 325 11.11 -7.26 21.76
C PHE A 325 12.34 -6.96 22.62
N ASP A 326 12.67 -7.84 23.56
CA ASP A 326 13.83 -7.68 24.43
C ASP A 326 15.15 -7.70 23.65
N ALA A 327 15.28 -8.61 22.68
CA ALA A 327 16.46 -8.69 21.83
C ALA A 327 16.62 -7.45 20.92
N ALA A 328 15.55 -7.06 20.24
CA ALA A 328 15.53 -5.89 19.36
C ALA A 328 15.78 -4.61 20.16
N MET A 329 15.17 -4.47 21.34
CA MET A 329 15.35 -3.32 22.22
C MET A 329 16.78 -3.22 22.74
N ALA A 330 17.45 -4.33 23.05
CA ALA A 330 18.86 -4.30 23.44
C ALA A 330 19.76 -3.69 22.36
N THR A 331 19.49 -4.01 21.09
CA THR A 331 20.19 -3.46 19.93
C THR A 331 19.77 -2.02 19.64
N TRP A 332 18.47 -1.70 19.70
CA TRP A 332 17.98 -0.33 19.54
C TRP A 332 18.52 0.61 20.60
N LEU A 333 18.67 0.16 21.85
CA LEU A 333 19.32 0.92 22.93
C LEU A 333 20.79 1.20 22.63
N GLN A 334 21.50 0.24 22.04
CA GLN A 334 22.89 0.46 21.63
C GLN A 334 22.97 1.52 20.52
N ILE A 335 22.13 1.40 19.49
CA ILE A 335 22.06 2.37 18.39
C ILE A 335 21.67 3.76 18.92
N ALA A 336 20.70 3.83 19.83
CA ALA A 336 20.24 5.06 20.47
C ALA A 336 21.36 5.72 21.31
N GLN A 337 22.14 4.93 22.03
CA GLN A 337 23.31 5.42 22.77
C GLN A 337 24.36 5.98 21.83
N ASP A 338 24.71 5.25 20.77
CA ASP A 338 25.68 5.69 19.77
C ASP A 338 25.22 7.00 19.11
N LEU A 339 23.94 7.09 18.73
CA LEU A 339 23.35 8.32 18.19
C LEU A 339 23.42 9.50 19.16
N ARG A 340 23.24 9.28 20.45
CA ARG A 340 23.37 10.36 21.46
C ARG A 340 24.83 10.78 21.66
N LEU A 341 25.76 9.84 21.60
CA LEU A 341 27.20 10.12 21.75
C LEU A 341 27.74 10.88 20.54
N PHE A 342 27.39 10.46 19.32
CA PHE A 342 27.87 11.08 18.09
C PHE A 342 27.02 12.28 17.65
N GLY A 343 25.72 12.32 17.97
CA GLY A 343 24.84 13.46 17.69
C GLY A 343 25.08 14.68 18.57
N LYS A 344 25.69 14.51 19.75
CA LYS A 344 26.19 15.65 20.56
C LYS A 344 27.38 16.36 19.92
N SER A 345 28.14 15.69 19.05
CA SER A 345 29.26 16.31 18.31
C SER A 345 28.80 17.22 17.16
N ALA A 346 27.54 17.13 16.72
CA ALA A 346 26.98 17.94 15.64
C ALA A 346 26.21 19.18 16.15
N LYS A 347 26.08 19.35 17.47
CA LYS A 347 25.33 20.46 18.09
C LYS A 347 26.05 21.81 18.16
N ASP A 348 27.23 21.93 17.55
CA ASP A 348 27.96 23.21 17.47
C ASP A 348 27.68 24.01 16.18
N THR A 349 26.71 23.60 15.35
CA THR A 349 26.26 24.40 14.20
C THR A 349 24.74 24.53 14.18
N ASP A 350 24.29 25.64 14.78
CA ASP A 350 23.09 26.45 14.53
C ASP A 350 21.67 25.82 14.48
N SER A 351 20.92 26.26 15.51
CA SER A 351 19.53 26.73 15.50
C SER A 351 18.36 25.78 15.23
N ASP A 352 17.56 25.67 16.29
CA ASP A 352 16.10 25.62 16.37
C ASP A 352 15.36 24.31 16.02
N GLY A 353 14.65 23.80 17.04
CA GLY A 353 13.82 22.58 16.95
C GLY A 353 14.60 21.27 17.12
N GLY A 354 14.69 20.76 18.35
CA GLY A 354 15.40 19.53 18.73
C GLY A 354 14.81 18.24 18.14
N HIS A 355 14.80 18.10 16.82
CA HIS A 355 14.61 16.83 16.15
C HIS A 355 15.96 16.15 16.03
N ILE A 356 16.17 15.10 16.82
CA ILE A 356 17.27 14.16 16.58
C ILE A 356 17.00 13.54 15.20
N GLU A 357 17.81 13.89 14.21
CA GLU A 357 17.76 13.23 12.89
C GLU A 357 18.01 11.73 13.11
N LEU A 358 16.98 10.93 12.82
CA LEU A 358 17.07 9.48 12.90
C LEU A 358 17.86 8.95 11.71
N LEU A 359 18.64 7.89 11.95
CA LEU A 359 19.49 7.24 10.95
C LEU A 359 18.79 7.00 9.61
N GLY A 360 19.57 7.16 8.54
CA GLY A 360 19.16 6.81 7.18
C GLY A 360 18.91 5.30 7.04
N ALA A 361 18.12 4.91 6.03
CA ALA A 361 17.83 3.50 5.76
C ALA A 361 19.12 2.66 5.57
N SER A 362 20.14 3.23 4.92
CA SER A 362 21.42 2.57 4.66
C SER A 362 22.25 2.30 5.92
N GLU A 363 22.09 3.13 6.97
CA GLU A 363 22.82 2.98 8.23
C GLU A 363 22.12 1.95 9.13
N LEU A 364 20.80 2.00 9.19
CA LEU A 364 19.98 0.99 9.90
C LEU A 364 20.21 -0.41 9.34
N LYS A 365 20.37 -0.53 8.02
CA LYS A 365 20.69 -1.79 7.35
C LYS A 365 21.94 -2.48 7.88
N ARG A 366 22.93 -1.73 8.40
CA ARG A 366 24.15 -2.32 9.00
C ARG A 366 23.85 -3.07 10.29
N PHE A 367 22.79 -2.68 11.00
CA PHE A 367 22.35 -3.28 12.24
C PHE A 367 21.23 -4.31 12.05
N ASP A 368 20.70 -4.45 10.83
CA ASP A 368 19.59 -5.37 10.57
C ASP A 368 19.90 -6.79 11.02
N ALA A 369 21.09 -7.29 10.71
CA ALA A 369 21.50 -8.62 11.14
C ALA A 369 21.50 -8.77 12.67
N GLN A 370 21.73 -7.70 13.44
CA GLN A 370 21.75 -7.75 14.91
C GLN A 370 20.37 -7.56 15.54
N VAL A 371 19.54 -6.67 14.97
CA VAL A 371 18.16 -6.44 15.42
C VAL A 371 17.28 -7.64 15.10
N TRP A 372 17.45 -8.22 13.91
CA TRP A 372 16.58 -9.25 13.37
C TRP A 372 17.17 -10.67 13.49
N GLN A 373 18.28 -10.85 14.21
CA GLN A 373 18.94 -12.14 14.45
C GLN A 373 18.11 -13.09 15.35
N ARG A 374 17.48 -12.54 16.40
CA ARG A 374 16.65 -13.29 17.37
C ARG A 374 15.17 -13.16 17.01
N ARG A 375 14.81 -13.77 15.91
CA ARG A 375 13.46 -13.71 15.32
C ARG A 375 12.42 -14.33 16.26
N ILE A 376 11.18 -13.84 16.18
CA ILE A 376 9.94 -14.60 16.48
C ILE A 376 9.76 -15.70 15.43
N SER A 377 10.82 -16.36 15.01
CA SER A 377 10.66 -17.45 14.06
C SER A 377 10.13 -18.64 14.86
N PRO A 378 9.17 -19.43 14.34
CA PRO A 378 9.19 -20.84 14.69
C PRO A 378 10.61 -21.34 14.31
N PRO A 379 11.23 -22.26 15.06
CA PRO A 379 12.63 -22.69 14.87
C PRO A 379 13.02 -22.78 13.38
N PRO A 380 14.28 -22.53 12.96
CA PRO A 380 14.67 -22.67 11.55
C PRO A 380 14.25 -24.01 10.93
N ALA A 381 14.21 -25.07 11.76
CA ALA A 381 13.61 -26.36 11.43
C ALA A 381 12.12 -26.26 11.06
N SER A 382 11.34 -25.49 11.81
CA SER A 382 9.92 -25.22 11.57
C SER A 382 9.65 -24.28 10.39
N ILE A 383 10.54 -23.36 10.01
CA ILE A 383 10.43 -22.67 8.70
C ILE A 383 10.74 -23.66 7.58
N GLY A 384 11.76 -24.49 7.75
CA GLY A 384 12.01 -25.63 6.86
C GLY A 384 10.77 -26.51 6.75
N ASP A 385 10.13 -26.85 7.87
CA ASP A 385 8.92 -27.66 7.92
C ASP A 385 7.72 -26.93 7.33
N ILE A 386 7.55 -25.62 7.55
CA ILE A 386 6.49 -24.80 6.92
C ILE A 386 6.73 -24.74 5.41
N CYS A 387 7.95 -24.50 4.95
CA CYS A 387 8.33 -24.54 3.55
C CYS A 387 8.13 -25.93 2.95
N VAL A 388 8.46 -26.99 3.69
CA VAL A 388 8.20 -28.39 3.31
C VAL A 388 6.71 -28.69 3.32
N HIS A 389 5.93 -28.14 4.26
CA HIS A 389 4.48 -28.30 4.35
C HIS A 389 3.79 -27.55 3.23
N ILE A 390 4.29 -26.37 2.88
CA ILE A 390 3.92 -25.55 1.72
C ILE A 390 4.22 -26.32 0.43
N ASN A 391 5.42 -26.88 0.29
CA ASN A 391 5.81 -27.71 -0.86
C ASN A 391 5.01 -29.02 -0.90
N SER A 392 4.62 -29.55 0.27
CA SER A 392 3.79 -30.75 0.39
C SER A 392 2.32 -30.43 0.11
N LEU A 393 1.84 -29.23 0.46
CA LEU A 393 0.52 -28.69 0.11
C LEU A 393 0.45 -28.42 -1.39
N GLU A 394 1.52 -27.93 -2.02
CA GLU A 394 1.66 -27.84 -3.48
C GLU A 394 1.46 -29.23 -4.13
N GLY A 395 2.10 -30.27 -3.58
CA GLY A 395 1.91 -31.65 -4.02
C GLY A 395 0.51 -32.23 -3.72
N TYR A 396 -0.10 -31.88 -2.58
CA TYR A 396 -1.38 -32.42 -2.12
C TYR A 396 -2.59 -31.76 -2.79
N LEU A 397 -2.57 -30.43 -2.95
CA LEU A 397 -3.60 -29.66 -3.64
C LEU A 397 -3.60 -29.88 -5.16
N ARG A 398 -2.67 -30.69 -5.68
CA ARG A 398 -2.50 -30.96 -7.12
C ARG A 398 -2.50 -29.66 -7.90
N LEU A 399 -1.72 -28.67 -7.45
CA LEU A 399 -1.32 -27.52 -8.25
C LEU A 399 -0.36 -28.02 -9.34
N ASN A 400 -0.84 -28.93 -10.20
CA ASN A 400 -0.09 -29.59 -11.25
C ASN A 400 0.38 -28.58 -12.31
N HIS A 401 -0.21 -27.39 -12.32
CA HIS A 401 0.27 -26.24 -13.06
C HIS A 401 1.44 -25.53 -12.38
N LEU A 402 2.01 -26.03 -11.29
CA LEU A 402 3.25 -25.53 -10.67
C LEU A 402 4.42 -26.53 -10.63
N SER A 403 4.13 -27.83 -10.72
CA SER A 403 5.18 -28.85 -10.78
C SER A 403 5.83 -28.91 -12.16
N VAL A 404 7.14 -28.60 -12.20
CA VAL A 404 8.12 -28.68 -13.30
C VAL A 404 7.68 -28.03 -14.62
#